data_AF-A0A7W2DW81-F1
#
_entry.id   AF-A0A7W2DW81-F1
#
_cell.length_a   1.000
_cell.length_b   1.000
_cell.length_c   1.000
_cell.angle_alpha   90.00
_cell.angle_beta   90.00
_cell.angle_gamma   90.00
#
_symmetry.space_group_name_H-M   'P 1'
#
loop_
_entity.id
_entity.type
_entity.pdbx_description
1 polymer ?
#
loop_
_entity_poly.entity_id
_entity_poly.type
_entity_poly.pdbx_seq_one_letter_code
_entity_poly.pdbx_strand_id
1 'polypeptide(L)'
;MDELEFMRGRVYGADPEDGGPRPGRVYAQLVGGPLDGLLLDVTDAPASPPGGGVALRTEIGRFGAGGRAQYVPRAEDPRRYDWHGDLP
;
A
#
# COMPACT_ATOMS: atom_id res chain seq x y z
N MET A 1 12.94 -16.53 -5.73
CA MET A 1 12.10 -15.45 -6.29
C MET A 1 11.45 -14.81 -5.10
N ASP A 2 12.02 -13.70 -4.64
CA ASP A 2 11.57 -12.99 -3.46
C ASP A 2 10.14 -12.48 -3.70
N GLU A 3 9.20 -12.78 -2.81
CA GLU A 3 7.79 -12.40 -2.93
C GLU A 3 7.60 -10.88 -3.11
N LEU A 4 8.54 -10.10 -2.56
CA LEU A 4 8.60 -8.64 -2.71
C LEU A 4 8.84 -8.20 -4.18
N GLU A 5 9.69 -8.92 -4.90
CA GLU A 5 9.96 -8.64 -6.32
C GLU A 5 8.73 -8.96 -7.20
N PHE A 6 7.88 -9.91 -6.77
CA PHE A 6 6.62 -10.21 -7.44
C PHE A 6 5.56 -9.14 -7.17
N MET A 7 5.57 -8.54 -5.99
CA MET A 7 4.64 -7.49 -5.57
C MET A 7 4.93 -6.13 -6.22
N ARG A 8 6.19 -5.87 -6.58
CA ARG A 8 6.62 -4.58 -7.10
C ARG A 8 5.81 -4.15 -8.32
N GLY A 9 5.26 -2.93 -8.25
CA GLY A 9 4.49 -2.34 -9.35
C GLY A 9 3.07 -2.89 -9.50
N ARG A 10 2.60 -3.76 -8.58
CA ARG A 10 1.22 -4.23 -8.57
C ARG A 10 0.34 -3.40 -7.66
N VAL A 11 -0.93 -3.30 -8.03
CA VAL A 11 -1.93 -2.59 -7.25
C VAL A 11 -2.38 -3.48 -6.10
N TYR A 12 -2.32 -2.93 -4.88
CA TYR A 12 -2.81 -3.57 -3.68
C TYR A 12 -4.30 -3.90 -3.81
N GLY A 13 -4.66 -5.15 -3.53
CA GLY A 13 -6.03 -5.66 -3.63
C GLY A 13 -6.50 -5.95 -5.06
N ALA A 14 -5.65 -5.77 -6.08
CA ALA A 14 -5.95 -6.21 -7.43
C ALA A 14 -5.80 -7.72 -7.59
N ASP A 15 -6.55 -8.26 -8.55
CA ASP A 15 -6.49 -9.67 -8.91
C ASP A 15 -5.08 -10.03 -9.45
N PRO A 16 -4.54 -11.23 -9.15
CA PRO A 16 -3.22 -11.64 -9.64
C PRO A 16 -3.07 -11.63 -11.16
N GLU A 17 -4.14 -11.77 -11.95
CA GLU A 17 -4.09 -11.79 -13.42
C GLU A 17 -4.08 -10.39 -14.06
N ASP A 18 -4.65 -9.39 -13.38
CA ASP A 18 -4.74 -7.98 -13.82
C ASP A 18 -4.21 -7.02 -12.74
N GLY A 19 -3.10 -7.41 -12.10
CA GLY A 19 -2.55 -6.72 -10.94
C GLY A 19 -1.87 -5.38 -11.23
N GLY A 20 -1.84 -4.93 -12.49
CA GLY A 20 -1.09 -3.74 -12.91
C GLY A 20 -1.83 -2.41 -12.73
N PRO A 21 -1.13 -1.27 -12.77
CA PRO A 21 -1.75 0.05 -12.72
C PRO A 21 -2.59 0.31 -13.97
N ARG A 22 -3.84 0.73 -13.77
CA ARG A 22 -4.79 1.09 -14.82
C ARG A 22 -4.65 2.55 -15.27
N PRO A 23 -4.80 2.85 -16.57
CA PRO A 23 -4.74 4.22 -17.09
C PRO A 23 -5.88 5.08 -16.52
N GLY A 24 -5.61 6.37 -16.30
CA GLY A 24 -6.58 7.33 -15.75
C GLY A 24 -6.77 7.26 -14.22
N ARG A 25 -6.00 6.40 -13.54
CA ARG A 25 -5.96 6.31 -12.08
C ARG A 25 -4.66 6.87 -11.51
N VAL A 26 -4.73 7.31 -10.26
CA VAL A 26 -3.60 7.82 -9.49
C VAL A 26 -3.20 6.77 -8.47
N TYR A 27 -1.93 6.39 -8.49
CA TYR A 27 -1.38 5.41 -7.57
C TYR A 27 -0.27 6.03 -6.71
N ALA A 28 -0.22 5.61 -5.45
CA ALA A 28 0.86 5.91 -4.53
C ALA A 28 1.64 4.64 -4.21
N GLN A 29 2.97 4.71 -4.19
CA GLN A 29 3.81 3.57 -3.84
C GLN A 29 3.89 3.40 -2.33
N LEU A 30 3.74 2.15 -1.86
CA LEU A 30 4.01 1.74 -0.50
C LEU A 30 5.51 1.51 -0.33
N VAL A 31 6.10 2.14 0.67
CA VAL A 31 7.55 2.13 0.92
C VAL A 31 7.83 1.54 2.30
N GLY A 32 8.63 0.48 2.32
CA GLY A 32 8.97 -0.29 3.51
C GLY A 32 7.83 -1.21 4.00
N GLY A 33 8.15 -1.96 5.06
CA GLY A 33 7.20 -2.89 5.68
C GLY A 33 6.84 -4.10 4.80
N PRO A 34 5.79 -4.83 5.15
CA PRO A 34 5.42 -6.10 4.50
C PRO A 34 4.81 -5.93 3.10
N LEU A 35 4.40 -4.72 2.72
CA LEU A 35 3.77 -4.42 1.43
C LEU A 35 4.67 -3.52 0.54
N ASP A 36 5.97 -3.46 0.81
CA ASP A 36 6.91 -2.63 0.05
C ASP A 36 6.83 -2.91 -1.46
N GLY A 37 6.81 -1.84 -2.25
CA GLY A 37 6.80 -1.90 -3.71
C GLY A 37 5.41 -2.04 -4.34
N LEU A 38 4.37 -2.31 -3.56
CA LEU A 38 2.98 -2.27 -4.04
C LEU A 38 2.52 -0.83 -4.30
N LEU A 39 1.49 -0.72 -5.14
CA LEU A 39 0.82 0.51 -5.51
C LEU A 39 -0.56 0.57 -4.83
N LEU A 40 -0.84 1.63 -4.09
CA LEU A 40 -2.16 1.92 -3.55
C LEU A 40 -2.93 2.82 -4.52
N ASP A 41 -4.13 2.42 -4.92
CA ASP A 41 -5.03 3.28 -5.69
C ASP A 41 -5.56 4.41 -4.79
N VAL A 42 -5.13 5.63 -5.09
CA VAL A 42 -5.52 6.85 -4.35
C VAL A 42 -6.38 7.78 -5.21
N THR A 43 -6.88 7.27 -6.35
CA THR A 43 -7.69 8.03 -7.31
C THR A 43 -8.91 8.69 -6.65
N ASP A 44 -9.58 7.98 -5.74
CA ASP A 44 -10.79 8.45 -5.05
C ASP A 44 -10.52 8.83 -3.59
N ALA A 45 -9.25 8.82 -3.16
CA ALA A 45 -8.93 9.11 -1.76
C ALA A 45 -9.20 10.60 -1.47
N PRO A 46 -9.96 10.94 -0.42
CA PRO A 46 -10.07 12.32 0.02
C PRO A 46 -8.68 12.82 0.41
N ALA A 47 -8.37 14.08 0.07
CA ALA A 47 -7.02 14.67 0.15
C ALA A 47 -6.31 14.53 1.51
N SER A 48 -7.01 14.18 2.59
CA SER A 48 -6.42 13.56 3.77
C SER A 48 -7.56 12.97 4.64
N PRO A 49 -7.60 11.65 4.91
CA PRO A 49 -8.46 11.16 5.98
C PRO A 49 -7.97 11.75 7.32
N PRO A 50 -8.87 12.08 8.27
CA PRO A 50 -8.47 12.60 9.58
C PRO A 50 -7.60 11.54 10.29
N GLY A 51 -6.30 11.80 10.42
CA GLY A 51 -5.30 10.84 10.91
C GLY A 51 -4.20 10.47 9.89
N GLY A 52 -4.25 11.00 8.67
CA GLY A 52 -3.15 11.02 7.70
C GLY A 52 -2.85 9.69 7.00
N GLY A 53 -2.88 8.56 7.70
CA GLY A 53 -2.49 7.26 7.17
C GLY A 53 -3.64 6.31 6.79
N VAL A 54 -3.27 5.23 6.12
CA VAL A 54 -4.13 4.10 5.75
C VAL A 54 -3.65 2.83 6.45
N ALA A 55 -4.57 2.03 6.97
CA ALA A 55 -4.28 0.72 7.54
C ALA A 55 -4.70 -0.38 6.55
N LEU A 56 -3.74 -0.99 5.88
CA LEU A 56 -3.96 -2.00 4.85
C LEU A 56 -3.92 -3.40 5.46
N ARG A 57 -4.93 -4.22 5.20
CA ARG A 57 -4.93 -5.62 5.66
C ARG A 57 -3.81 -6.39 4.98
N THR A 58 -3.07 -7.18 5.75
CA THR A 58 -2.01 -8.03 5.21
C THR A 58 -1.78 -9.21 6.13
N GLU A 59 -1.66 -10.39 5.54
CA GLU A 59 -1.35 -11.63 6.25
C GLU A 59 0.17 -11.85 6.37
N ILE A 60 0.96 -11.00 5.71
CA ILE A 60 2.43 -11.06 5.64
C ILE A 60 3.07 -10.17 6.73
N GLY A 61 2.29 -9.26 7.32
CA GLY A 61 2.74 -8.41 8.42
C GLY A 61 2.95 -9.17 9.73
N ARG A 62 3.47 -8.48 10.75
CA ARG A 62 3.81 -9.06 12.06
C ARG A 62 2.69 -9.86 12.73
N PHE A 63 1.43 -9.48 12.51
CA PHE A 63 0.26 -10.09 13.16
C PHE A 63 -0.38 -11.23 12.34
N GLY A 64 0.15 -11.56 11.16
CA GLY A 64 -0.36 -12.64 10.34
C GLY A 64 -1.81 -12.41 9.88
N ALA A 65 -2.57 -13.50 9.73
CA ALA A 65 -3.96 -13.45 9.29
C ALA A 65 -4.83 -12.54 10.17
N GLY A 66 -5.38 -11.48 9.58
CA GLY A 66 -6.19 -10.47 10.26
C GLY A 66 -5.46 -9.16 10.59
N GLY A 67 -4.13 -9.18 10.54
CA GLY A 67 -3.28 -8.02 10.78
C GLY A 67 -3.39 -6.95 9.70
N ARG A 68 -2.86 -5.76 10.03
CA ARG A 68 -2.78 -4.61 9.13
C ARG A 68 -1.40 -3.99 9.18
N ALA A 69 -0.99 -3.34 8.10
CA ALA A 69 0.17 -2.48 8.06
C ALA A 69 -0.30 -1.03 7.89
N GLN A 70 0.16 -0.15 8.77
CA GLN A 70 -0.13 1.26 8.71
C GLN A 70 0.88 1.97 7.82
N TYR A 71 0.37 2.77 6.91
CA TYR A 71 1.15 3.57 5.97
C TYR A 71 0.70 5.02 6.00
N VAL A 72 1.62 5.97 5.97
CA VAL A 72 1.34 7.41 6.06
C VAL A 72 1.91 8.12 4.82
N PRO A 73 1.14 8.98 4.14
CA PRO A 73 1.63 9.75 3.00
C PRO A 73 2.76 10.67 3.44
N ARG A 74 3.80 10.77 2.64
CA ARG A 74 4.86 11.75 2.85
C ARG A 74 4.31 13.15 2.61
N ALA A 75 4.59 14.08 3.53
CA ALA A 75 4.21 15.47 3.38
C ALA A 75 4.80 16.12 2.11
N GLU A 76 6.00 15.68 1.71
CA GLU A 76 6.72 16.19 0.54
C GLU A 76 6.32 15.47 -0.76
N ASP A 77 5.77 14.25 -0.68
CA ASP A 77 5.40 13.45 -1.84
C ASP A 77 4.16 12.59 -1.54
N PRO A 78 2.94 13.07 -1.85
CA PRO A 78 1.70 12.34 -1.60
C PRO A 78 1.56 11.07 -2.45
N ARG A 79 2.48 10.81 -3.39
CA ARG A 79 2.57 9.55 -4.14
C ARG A 79 3.42 8.50 -3.44
N ARG A 80 3.92 8.77 -2.23
CA ARG A 80 4.65 7.81 -1.42
C ARG A 80 4.07 7.71 -0.03
N TYR A 81 3.83 6.48 0.38
CA TYR A 81 3.26 6.14 1.66
C TYR A 81 4.30 5.32 2.42
N ASP A 82 4.84 5.87 3.51
CA ASP A 82 5.83 5.19 4.33
C ASP A 82 5.17 4.30 5.37
N TRP A 83 5.72 3.10 5.53
CA TRP A 83 5.31 2.20 6.59
C TRP A 83 5.62 2.81 7.97
N HIS A 84 4.61 2.79 8.85
CA HIS A 84 4.71 3.32 10.22
C HIS A 84 4.58 2.24 11.30
N GLY A 85 4.27 1.00 10.91
CA GLY A 85 4.15 -0.13 11.82
C GLY A 85 3.03 -1.09 11.43
N ASP A 86 2.99 -2.23 12.10
CA ASP A 86 1.90 -3.18 11.98
C ASP A 86 0.88 -2.95 13.10
N LEU A 87 -0.39 -3.24 12.82
CA LEU A 87 -1.52 -3.20 13.73
C LEU A 87 -2.18 -4.60 13.80
N PRO A 88 -2.67 -5.01 14.97
CA PRO A 88 -3.42 -6.26 15.12
C PRO A 88 -4.80 -6.22 14.42
#